data_AF-A0A806FIL1-F1
#
_entry.id   AF-A0A806FIL1-F1
#
_cell.length_a   1.000
_cell.length_b   1.000
_cell.length_c   1.000
_cell.angle_alpha   90.00
_cell.angle_beta   90.00
_cell.angle_gamma   90.00
#
_symmetry.space_group_name_H-M   'P 1'
#
loop_
_entity.id
_entity.type
_entity.pdbx_description
1 polymer ?
#
loop_
_entity_poly.entity_id
_entity_poly.type
_entity_poly.pdbx_seq_one_letter_code
_entity_poly.pdbx_strand_id
1 'polypeptide(L)'
;MHGRAMMAEIVTMKIGPRKILDYDEKDPDNNTIAAIGWHDGLSQKEVWSCSAGWWKLEPGRAVRCDIGIVLNPDNVVVCVAKIKGIVKREDMRMWFLGDLAGERYEPWIGKTFERNDSKNPIAYFDEHAIIPPESVTNKMTILNSR
;
A
#
# COMPACT_ATOMS: atom_id res chain seq x y z
N MET A 1 -2.43 1.16 34.38
CA MET A 1 -2.08 2.10 33.28
C MET A 1 -2.78 1.60 32.03
N HIS A 2 -3.86 2.25 31.61
CA HIS A 2 -4.52 1.92 30.34
C HIS A 2 -3.65 2.49 29.22
N GLY A 3 -2.82 1.63 28.63
CA GLY A 3 -2.10 1.98 27.40
C GLY A 3 -3.13 2.27 26.33
N ARG A 4 -3.21 3.53 25.91
CA ARG A 4 -3.94 3.94 24.71
C ARG A 4 -3.43 3.05 23.58
N ALA A 5 -4.28 2.19 23.02
CA ALA A 5 -3.93 1.48 21.79
C ALA A 5 -3.43 2.54 20.82
N MET A 6 -2.18 2.39 20.35
CA MET A 6 -1.66 3.29 19.33
C MET A 6 -2.59 3.15 18.13
N MET A 7 -3.21 4.26 17.72
CA MET A 7 -4.07 4.28 16.55
C MET A 7 -3.25 3.83 15.35
N ALA A 8 -3.67 2.77 14.68
CA ALA A 8 -2.95 2.27 13.52
C ALA A 8 -3.19 3.23 12.34
N GLU A 9 -2.14 3.82 11.77
CA GLU A 9 -2.28 4.54 10.50
C GLU A 9 -2.25 3.52 9.35
N ILE A 10 -3.06 3.78 8.32
CA ILE A 10 -3.07 3.01 7.08
C ILE A 10 -2.53 3.89 5.97
N VAL A 11 -1.55 3.41 5.22
CA VAL A 11 -1.04 4.11 4.03
C VAL A 11 -1.65 3.51 2.78
N THR A 12 -2.11 4.35 1.86
CA THR A 12 -2.45 3.94 0.50
C THR A 12 -1.32 4.30 -0.46
N MET A 13 -0.99 3.38 -1.36
CA MET A 13 0.03 3.53 -2.40
C MET A 13 -0.63 3.35 -3.76
N LYS A 14 -0.92 4.46 -4.44
CA LYS A 14 -1.45 4.40 -5.80
C LYS A 14 -0.30 4.26 -6.80
N ILE A 15 -0.24 3.09 -7.43
CA ILE A 15 0.75 2.81 -8.47
C ILE A 15 0.25 3.26 -9.85
N GLY A 16 1.20 3.68 -10.68
CA GLY A 16 0.94 4.04 -12.08
C GLY A 16 0.83 2.81 -12.99
N PRO A 17 0.68 3.03 -14.30
CA PRO A 17 0.73 1.95 -15.29
C PRO A 17 2.10 1.24 -15.26
N ARG A 18 2.11 -0.02 -15.72
CA ARG A 18 3.32 -0.85 -15.79
C ARG A 18 4.43 -0.14 -16.58
N LYS A 19 5.62 -0.14 -15.99
CA LYS A 19 6.86 0.32 -16.62
C LYS A 19 7.94 -0.74 -16.42
N ILE A 20 8.49 -1.23 -17.52
CA ILE A 20 9.70 -2.06 -17.51
C ILE A 20 10.91 -1.17 -17.21
N LEU A 21 11.78 -1.62 -16.32
CA LEU A 21 13.01 -0.92 -16.01
C LEU A 21 14.11 -1.37 -16.97
N ASP A 22 14.85 -0.41 -17.50
CA ASP A 22 15.99 -0.58 -18.39
C ASP A 22 17.34 -0.47 -17.65
N TYR A 23 17.31 -0.52 -16.32
CA TYR A 23 18.46 -0.46 -15.43
C TYR A 23 18.31 -1.49 -14.31
N ASP A 24 19.45 -1.86 -13.70
CA ASP A 24 19.49 -2.79 -12.58
C ASP A 24 18.99 -2.12 -11.31
N GLU A 25 17.73 -2.35 -10.97
CA GLU A 25 17.21 -2.03 -9.65
C GLU A 25 17.20 -3.25 -8.73
N LYS A 26 17.64 -3.04 -7.48
CA LYS A 26 17.49 -3.97 -6.37
C LYS A 26 16.52 -3.46 -5.29
N ASP A 27 15.73 -4.36 -4.73
CA ASP A 27 15.01 -4.10 -3.47
C ASP A 27 15.98 -4.14 -2.26
N PRO A 28 15.52 -3.79 -1.04
CA PRO A 28 16.36 -3.80 0.15
C PRO A 28 16.95 -5.17 0.51
N ASP A 29 16.35 -6.25 0.03
CA ASP A 29 16.80 -7.63 0.20
C ASP A 29 17.69 -8.10 -0.97
N ASN A 30 18.10 -7.16 -1.85
CA ASN A 30 18.96 -7.36 -3.01
C ASN A 30 18.35 -8.20 -4.15
N ASN A 31 17.02 -8.34 -4.18
CA ASN A 31 16.30 -8.98 -5.28
C ASN A 31 16.16 -8.01 -6.47
N THR A 32 16.27 -8.53 -7.69
CA THR A 32 16.08 -7.71 -8.90
C THR A 32 14.63 -7.29 -9.08
N ILE A 33 14.42 -6.02 -9.39
CA ILE A 33 13.12 -5.49 -9.82
C ILE A 33 13.19 -5.20 -11.31
N ALA A 34 12.52 -6.03 -12.10
CA ALA A 34 12.48 -5.87 -13.55
C ALA A 34 11.50 -4.77 -14.00
N ALA A 35 10.50 -4.44 -13.18
CA ALA A 35 9.43 -3.52 -13.56
C ALA A 35 8.62 -3.04 -12.35
N ILE A 36 8.07 -1.83 -12.47
CA ILE A 36 7.20 -1.18 -11.47
C ILE A 36 5.81 -0.92 -12.05
N GLY A 37 4.82 -0.65 -11.19
CA GLY A 37 3.47 -0.27 -11.64
C GLY A 37 2.57 -1.45 -12.02
N TRP A 38 1.33 -1.13 -12.37
CA TRP A 38 0.20 -2.06 -12.51
C TRP A 38 -0.05 -2.51 -13.95
N HIS A 39 -0.37 -3.80 -14.11
CA HIS A 39 -1.15 -4.35 -15.22
C HIS A 39 -2.03 -5.50 -14.70
N ASP A 40 -3.04 -5.88 -15.49
CA ASP A 40 -3.91 -6.98 -15.13
C ASP A 40 -3.18 -8.32 -15.06
N GLY A 41 -3.59 -9.18 -14.13
CA GLY A 41 -3.06 -10.52 -13.94
C GLY A 41 -1.89 -10.62 -12.96
N LEU A 42 -1.40 -9.52 -12.39
CA LEU A 42 -0.41 -9.57 -11.31
C LEU A 42 -1.01 -10.18 -10.04
N SER A 43 -0.27 -11.11 -9.44
CA SER A 43 -0.56 -11.60 -8.08
C SER A 43 -0.28 -10.51 -7.04
N GLN A 44 -0.93 -10.57 -5.87
CA GLN A 44 -0.67 -9.62 -4.79
C GLN A 44 0.82 -9.54 -4.40
N LYS A 45 1.55 -10.67 -4.46
CA LYS A 45 2.99 -10.71 -4.20
C LYS A 45 3.78 -9.88 -5.20
N GLU A 46 3.46 -10.01 -6.48
CA GLU A 46 4.10 -9.22 -7.54
C GLU A 46 3.73 -7.73 -7.43
N VAL A 47 2.47 -7.43 -7.08
CA VAL A 47 2.02 -6.06 -6.79
C VAL A 47 2.84 -5.47 -5.64
N TRP A 48 2.98 -6.17 -4.52
CA TRP A 48 3.78 -5.68 -3.39
C TRP A 48 5.23 -5.41 -3.79
N SER A 49 5.87 -6.39 -4.43
CA SER A 49 7.25 -6.26 -4.91
C SER A 49 7.46 -5.04 -5.80
N CYS A 50 6.51 -4.74 -6.69
CA CYS A 50 6.62 -3.63 -7.64
C CYS A 50 6.07 -2.29 -7.12
N SER A 51 5.58 -2.24 -5.88
CA SER A 51 4.92 -1.07 -5.28
C SER A 51 5.50 -0.65 -3.93
N ALA A 52 6.31 -1.46 -3.26
CA ALA A 52 6.79 -1.15 -1.91
C ALA A 52 7.83 -0.01 -1.87
N GLY A 53 8.47 0.31 -3.00
CA GLY A 53 9.60 1.24 -3.09
C GLY A 53 9.36 2.54 -3.87
N TRP A 54 10.40 3.38 -3.88
CA TRP A 54 10.48 4.68 -4.58
C TRP A 54 9.55 5.79 -4.08
N TRP A 55 9.10 5.71 -2.83
CA TRP A 55 8.17 6.70 -2.32
C TRP A 55 8.87 7.92 -1.73
N LYS A 56 8.31 9.10 -2.00
CA LYS A 56 8.54 10.29 -1.19
C LYS A 56 7.49 10.29 -0.08
N LEU A 57 7.91 9.86 1.11
CA LEU A 57 7.03 9.72 2.28
C LEU A 57 7.24 10.88 3.26
N GLU A 58 6.29 11.01 4.19
CA GLU A 58 6.52 11.72 5.43
C GLU A 58 6.94 10.65 6.46
N PRO A 59 8.24 10.57 6.83
CA PRO A 59 8.75 9.42 7.55
C PRO A 59 8.11 9.25 8.94
N GLY A 60 7.72 10.33 9.63
CA GLY A 60 7.10 10.26 10.95
C GLY A 60 5.74 9.59 10.95
N ARG A 61 4.95 9.74 9.88
CA ARG A 61 3.70 9.00 9.64
C ARG A 61 3.94 7.61 9.10
N ALA A 62 4.87 7.45 8.16
CA ALA A 62 5.15 6.16 7.55
C ALA A 62 5.58 5.10 8.59
N VAL A 63 6.36 5.48 9.62
CA VAL A 63 6.75 4.55 10.71
C VAL A 63 5.60 4.15 11.63
N ARG A 64 4.46 4.85 11.60
CA ARG A 64 3.27 4.53 12.39
C ARG A 64 2.25 3.70 11.61
N CYS A 65 2.54 3.41 10.34
CA CYS A 65 1.63 2.64 9.51
C CYS A 65 1.85 1.15 9.76
N ASP A 66 0.79 0.43 10.11
CA ASP A 66 0.83 -1.03 10.27
C ASP A 66 0.35 -1.76 9.01
N ILE A 67 -0.48 -1.08 8.20
CA ILE A 67 -1.08 -1.62 6.98
C ILE A 67 -0.82 -0.70 5.79
N GLY A 68 -0.39 -1.30 4.68
CA GLY A 68 -0.29 -0.69 3.37
C GLY A 68 -1.35 -1.25 2.42
N ILE A 69 -2.13 -0.37 1.79
CA ILE A 69 -3.09 -0.71 0.74
C ILE A 69 -2.54 -0.24 -0.60
N VAL A 70 -2.29 -1.15 -1.52
CA VAL A 70 -1.86 -0.80 -2.88
C VAL A 70 -3.07 -0.63 -3.78
N LEU A 71 -3.14 0.50 -4.45
CA LEU A 71 -4.21 0.87 -5.36
C LEU A 71 -3.70 0.88 -6.80
N ASN A 72 -4.48 0.33 -7.72
CA ASN A 72 -4.22 0.48 -9.15
C ASN A 72 -4.57 1.91 -9.63
N PRO A 73 -4.33 2.25 -10.92
CA PRO A 73 -4.65 3.57 -11.47
C PRO A 73 -6.12 4.01 -11.30
N ASP A 74 -7.05 3.06 -11.21
CA ASP A 74 -8.49 3.30 -11.04
C ASP A 74 -8.93 3.35 -9.56
N ASN A 75 -7.96 3.41 -8.63
CA ASN A 75 -8.17 3.36 -7.19
C ASN A 75 -8.78 2.05 -6.67
N VAL A 76 -8.65 0.95 -7.41
CA VAL A 76 -9.07 -0.37 -6.94
C VAL A 76 -7.97 -0.97 -6.08
N VAL A 77 -8.34 -1.54 -4.94
CA VAL A 77 -7.44 -2.26 -4.05
C VAL A 77 -6.98 -3.55 -4.71
N VAL A 78 -5.67 -3.68 -4.91
CA VAL A 78 -5.06 -4.82 -5.62
C VAL A 78 -4.04 -5.58 -4.77
N CYS A 79 -3.67 -5.06 -3.61
CA CYS A 79 -2.83 -5.75 -2.61
C CYS A 79 -2.98 -5.09 -1.25
N VAL A 80 -2.91 -5.88 -0.18
CA VAL A 80 -2.83 -5.40 1.19
C VAL A 80 -1.61 -6.04 1.86
N ALA A 81 -0.75 -5.22 2.45
CA ALA A 81 0.48 -5.64 3.11
C ALA A 81 0.53 -5.16 4.56
N LYS A 82 1.16 -5.95 5.43
CA LYS A 82 1.60 -5.51 6.75
C LYS A 82 2.94 -4.80 6.60
N ILE A 83 3.03 -3.61 7.17
CA ILE A 83 4.26 -2.84 7.20
C ILE A 83 5.03 -3.22 8.46
N LYS A 84 6.30 -3.57 8.28
CA LYS A 84 7.24 -3.96 9.35
C LYS A 84 8.29 -2.87 9.61
N GLY A 85 8.43 -1.93 8.68
CA GLY A 85 9.37 -0.83 8.81
C GLY A 85 9.52 -0.07 7.50
N ILE A 86 10.41 0.90 7.51
CA ILE A 86 10.81 1.64 6.33
C ILE A 86 12.33 1.69 6.24
N VAL A 87 12.87 1.64 5.03
CA VAL A 87 14.28 1.91 4.77
C VAL A 87 14.41 3.12 3.87
N LYS A 88 15.39 3.97 4.18
CA LYS A 88 15.71 5.16 3.41
C LYS A 88 16.84 4.84 2.45
N ARG A 89 16.67 5.22 1.18
CA ARG A 89 17.68 5.13 0.12
C ARG A 89 18.58 6.37 0.10
N GLU A 90 19.70 6.28 -0.63
CA GLU A 90 20.62 7.39 -0.85
C GLU A 90 19.95 8.60 -1.53
N ASP A 91 19.01 8.35 -2.46
CA ASP A 91 18.25 9.39 -3.17
C ASP A 91 17.08 9.98 -2.35
N MET A 92 17.07 9.75 -1.04
CA MET A 92 16.05 10.18 -0.07
C MET A 92 14.66 9.55 -0.27
N ARG A 93 14.47 8.70 -1.28
CA ARG A 93 13.25 7.90 -1.40
C ARG A 93 13.25 6.79 -0.36
N MET A 94 12.07 6.29 -0.08
CA MET A 94 11.85 5.28 0.95
C MET A 94 11.20 4.03 0.38
N TRP A 95 11.44 2.95 1.08
CA TRP A 95 10.87 1.63 0.83
C TRP A 95 10.13 1.16 2.08
N PHE A 96 8.92 0.65 1.90
CA PHE A 96 8.22 -0.07 2.96
C PHE A 96 8.70 -1.52 3.03
N LEU A 97 9.20 -1.93 4.18
CA LEU A 97 9.47 -3.34 4.47
C LEU A 97 8.17 -3.98 4.94
N GLY A 98 7.85 -5.18 4.46
CA GLY A 98 6.58 -5.81 4.79
C GLY A 98 6.29 -7.06 3.99
N ASP A 99 5.17 -7.69 4.33
CA ASP A 99 4.67 -8.91 3.69
C ASP A 99 3.16 -8.80 3.48
N LEU A 100 2.60 -9.69 2.64
CA LEU A 100 1.15 -9.76 2.44
C LEU A 100 0.41 -9.90 3.79
N ALA A 101 -0.67 -9.14 3.94
CA ALA A 101 -1.39 -9.06 5.21
C ALA A 101 -2.18 -10.33 5.55
N GLY A 102 -2.34 -11.23 4.57
CA GLY A 102 -2.99 -12.52 4.69
C GLY A 102 -4.49 -12.49 4.44
N GLU A 103 -5.12 -13.66 4.51
CA GLU A 103 -6.50 -13.91 4.05
C GLU A 103 -7.57 -13.02 4.71
N ARG A 104 -7.29 -12.53 5.93
CA ARG A 104 -8.18 -11.60 6.64
C ARG A 104 -8.58 -10.40 5.78
N TYR A 105 -7.68 -9.91 4.94
CA TYR A 105 -7.86 -8.68 4.15
C TYR A 105 -8.36 -8.94 2.72
N GLU A 106 -8.60 -10.20 2.32
CA GLU A 106 -9.17 -10.53 1.01
C GLU A 106 -10.51 -9.82 0.72
N PRO A 107 -11.41 -9.58 1.69
CA PRO A 107 -12.63 -8.82 1.43
C PRO A 107 -12.40 -7.39 0.89
N TRP A 108 -11.22 -6.81 1.11
CA TRP A 108 -10.85 -5.48 0.60
C TRP A 108 -10.43 -5.51 -0.87
N ILE A 109 -9.93 -6.64 -1.36
CA ILE A 109 -9.44 -6.76 -2.74
C ILE A 109 -10.58 -6.52 -3.72
N GLY A 110 -10.32 -5.72 -4.75
CA GLY A 110 -11.32 -5.35 -5.76
C GLY A 110 -12.27 -4.24 -5.34
N LYS A 111 -12.20 -3.75 -4.09
CA LYS A 111 -12.98 -2.57 -3.67
C LYS A 111 -12.32 -1.29 -4.17
N THR A 112 -13.14 -0.30 -4.50
CA THR A 112 -12.67 1.05 -4.82
C THR A 112 -12.35 1.80 -3.54
N PHE A 113 -11.22 2.50 -3.52
CA PHE A 113 -10.83 3.41 -2.45
C PHE A 113 -11.04 4.85 -2.94
N GLU A 114 -11.99 5.57 -2.35
CA GLU A 114 -12.21 6.98 -2.72
C GLU A 114 -11.05 7.83 -2.17
N ARG A 115 -10.35 8.52 -3.07
CA ARG A 115 -9.27 9.45 -2.73
C ARG A 115 -9.72 10.87 -3.06
N ASN A 116 -9.23 11.83 -2.28
CA ASN A 116 -9.35 13.24 -2.64
C ASN A 116 -8.54 13.54 -3.92
N ASP A 117 -8.77 14.72 -4.50
CA ASP A 117 -8.10 15.17 -5.74
C ASP A 117 -6.58 15.43 -5.60
N SER A 118 -5.98 14.98 -4.49
CA SER A 118 -4.54 15.04 -4.31
C SER A 118 -3.83 14.21 -5.38
N LYS A 119 -2.88 14.85 -6.06
CA LYS A 119 -2.00 14.18 -7.01
C LYS A 119 -0.90 13.35 -6.34
N ASN A 120 -0.78 13.38 -5.01
CA ASN A 120 0.21 12.58 -4.31
C ASN A 120 -0.18 11.10 -4.39
N PRO A 121 0.63 10.20 -4.95
CA PRO A 121 0.29 8.77 -4.99
C PRO A 121 0.22 8.14 -3.60
N ILE A 122 0.82 8.75 -2.58
CA ILE A 122 0.75 8.34 -1.17
C ILE A 122 -0.31 9.14 -0.42
N ALA A 123 -1.15 8.46 0.34
CA ALA A 123 -2.03 9.08 1.33
C ALA A 123 -2.11 8.23 2.60
N TYR A 124 -2.46 8.87 3.70
CA TYR A 124 -2.49 8.27 5.02
C TYR A 124 -3.88 8.46 5.62
N PHE A 125 -4.42 7.39 6.18
CA PHE A 125 -5.76 7.33 6.72
C PHE A 125 -5.71 6.81 8.15
N ASP A 126 -6.65 7.29 8.93
CA ASP A 126 -7.00 6.67 10.20
C ASP A 126 -7.66 5.31 9.91
N GLU A 127 -7.33 4.27 10.68
CA GLU A 127 -7.97 2.96 10.53
C GLU A 127 -9.49 3.02 10.63
N HIS A 128 -10.05 3.94 11.43
CA HIS A 128 -11.49 4.13 11.58
C HIS A 128 -12.17 4.75 10.35
N ALA A 129 -11.39 5.32 9.43
CA ALA A 129 -11.91 5.82 8.15
C ALA A 129 -12.14 4.69 7.13
N ILE A 130 -11.72 3.47 7.44
CA ILE A 130 -11.74 2.31 6.54
C ILE A 130 -12.66 1.24 7.14
N ILE A 131 -13.54 0.67 6.32
CA ILE A 131 -14.42 -0.41 6.77
C ILE A 131 -13.56 -1.62 7.15
N PRO A 132 -13.67 -2.15 8.38
CA PRO A 132 -12.85 -3.27 8.80
C PRO A 132 -13.20 -4.52 7.99
N PRO A 133 -12.24 -5.44 7.72
CA PRO A 133 -12.44 -6.55 6.78
C PRO A 133 -13.66 -7.42 7.10
N GLU A 134 -13.91 -7.68 8.38
CA GLU A 134 -15.06 -8.45 8.87
C GLU A 134 -16.43 -7.80 8.62
N SER A 135 -16.47 -6.49 8.36
CA SER A 135 -17.69 -5.74 8.06
C SER A 135 -17.92 -5.52 6.57
N VAL A 136 -16.96 -5.92 5.71
CA VAL A 136 -17.10 -5.76 4.27
C VAL A 136 -18.06 -6.81 3.71
N THR A 137 -19.09 -6.35 3.00
CA THR A 137 -20.07 -7.22 2.35
C THR A 137 -19.89 -7.23 0.84
N ASN A 138 -20.43 -8.26 0.17
CA ASN A 138 -20.38 -8.37 -1.29
C ASN A 138 -21.09 -7.24 -2.03
N LYS A 139 -22.04 -6.55 -1.38
CA LYS A 139 -22.78 -5.41 -1.96
C LYS A 139 -22.00 -4.11 -1.92
N MET A 140 -20.98 -4.01 -1.07
CA MET A 140 -20.15 -2.82 -0.96
C MET A 140 -19.16 -2.75 -2.11
N THR A 141 -19.06 -1.59 -2.75
CA THR A 141 -18.07 -1.31 -3.81
C THR A 141 -16.97 -0.38 -3.34
N ILE A 142 -17.26 0.48 -2.36
CA ILE A 142 -16.33 1.47 -1.79
C ILE A 142 -15.86 1.00 -0.41
N LEU A 143 -14.56 1.16 -0.13
CA LEU A 143 -13.93 0.64 1.09
C LEU A 143 -13.86 1.63 2.26
N ASN A 144 -13.71 2.92 1.98
CA ASN A 144 -13.58 3.96 2.98
C ASN A 144 -14.85 4.80 3.08
N SER A 145 -15.17 5.24 4.29
CA SER A 145 -16.28 6.18 4.52
C SER A 145 -15.86 7.59 4.10
N ARG A 146 -16.79 8.35 3.52
CA ARG A 146 -16.62 9.78 3.28
C ARG A 146 -16.57 10.58 4.56
#